data_AF-A7SUJ7-F1
#
_entry.id   AF-A7SUJ7-F1
#
_cell.length_a   1.000
_cell.length_b   1.000
_cell.length_c   1.000
_cell.angle_alpha   90.00
_cell.angle_beta   90.00
_cell.angle_gamma   90.00
#
_symmetry.space_group_name_H-M   'P 1'
#
loop_
_entity.id
_entity.type
_entity.pdbx_description
1 polymer ?
#
loop_
_entity_poly.entity_id
_entity_poly.type
_entity_poly.pdbx_seq_one_letter_code
_entity_poly.pdbx_strand_id
1 'polypeptide(L)' 'MPKCPKCSKEVYFAEKVTSLGKDWHRPCLRCQKCNKTLSPGSHAEHGGKPYCHNPCYSAEFGPKGFGHGGTESHKY' A
#
# COMPACT_ATOMS: atom_id res chain seq x y z
N MET A 1 -1.14 -4.62 -22.70
CA MET A 1 -1.10 -3.28 -22.06
C MET A 1 -0.95 -3.46 -20.55
N PRO A 2 -0.25 -2.56 -19.86
CA PRO A 2 -0.15 -2.62 -18.40
C PRO A 2 -1.54 -2.55 -17.75
N LYS A 3 -1.83 -3.48 -16.83
CA LYS A 3 -3.11 -3.56 -16.14
C LYS A 3 -2.91 -3.23 -14.66
N CYS A 4 -3.69 -2.28 -14.14
CA CYS A 4 -3.55 -1.88 -12.75
C CYS A 4 -4.07 -3.01 -11.84
N PRO A 5 -3.26 -3.52 -10.89
CA PRO A 5 -3.69 -4.61 -10.01
C PRO A 5 -4.80 -4.20 -9.03
N LYS A 6 -4.99 -2.89 -8.78
CA LYS A 6 -6.05 -2.41 -7.88
C LYS A 6 -7.44 -2.42 -8.50
N CYS A 7 -7.58 -1.92 -9.72
CA CYS A 7 -8.87 -1.75 -10.39
C CYS A 7 -9.07 -2.72 -11.56
N SER A 8 -8.04 -3.51 -11.90
CA SER A 8 -8.01 -4.43 -13.04
C SER A 8 -8.28 -3.76 -14.40
N LYS A 9 -8.18 -2.43 -14.49
CA LYS A 9 -8.33 -1.65 -15.73
C LYS A 9 -6.98 -1.41 -16.40
N GLU A 10 -7.04 -1.09 -17.68
CA GLU A 10 -5.88 -0.74 -18.50
C GLU A 10 -5.29 0.60 -18.04
N VAL A 11 -3.97 0.66 -17.96
CA VAL A 11 -3.22 1.85 -17.57
C VAL A 11 -2.73 2.55 -18.83
N TYR A 12 -3.33 3.70 -19.13
CA TYR A 12 -2.90 4.54 -20.24
C TYR A 12 -1.64 5.32 -19.90
N PHE A 13 -0.86 5.69 -20.93
CA PHE A 13 0.39 6.44 -20.78
C PHE A 13 0.25 7.75 -19.98
N ALA A 14 -0.92 8.41 -20.03
CA ALA A 14 -1.16 9.65 -19.30
C ALA A 14 -1.23 9.47 -17.78
N GLU A 15 -1.70 8.31 -17.30
CA GLU A 15 -1.89 8.02 -15.87
C GLU A 15 -0.97 6.91 -15.35
N LYS A 16 -0.10 6.37 -16.22
CA LYS A 16 0.80 5.28 -15.85
C LYS A 16 1.79 5.73 -14.78
N VAL A 17 1.88 4.92 -13.75
CA VAL A 17 2.88 5.07 -12.70
C VAL A 17 3.50 3.71 -12.45
N THR A 18 4.78 3.60 -12.79
CA THR A 18 5.53 2.36 -12.62
C THR A 18 6.11 2.34 -11.19
N SER A 19 5.76 1.32 -10.41
CA SER A 19 6.25 1.13 -9.05
C SER A 19 6.35 -0.36 -8.73
N LEU A 20 7.44 -0.76 -8.05
CA LEU A 20 7.72 -2.17 -7.73
C LEU A 20 7.67 -3.10 -8.96
N GLY A 21 8.02 -2.58 -10.14
CA GLY A 21 7.98 -3.33 -11.40
C GLY A 21 6.58 -3.53 -11.99
N LYS A 22 5.54 -2.88 -11.45
CA LYS A 22 4.17 -2.91 -11.99
C LYS A 22 3.66 -1.52 -12.31
N ASP A 23 2.68 -1.46 -13.19
CA ASP A 23 2.05 -0.21 -13.60
C ASP A 23 0.71 0.00 -12.89
N TRP A 24 0.53 1.22 -12.39
CA TRP A 24 -0.61 1.66 -11.60
C TRP A 24 -1.20 2.92 -12.19
N HIS A 25 -2.44 3.24 -11.84
CA HIS A 25 -2.96 4.59 -12.04
C HIS A 25 -2.56 5.51 -10.88
N ARG A 26 -2.27 6.78 -11.18
CA ARG A 26 -2.07 7.85 -10.18
C ARG A 26 -3.10 7.83 -9.04
N PRO A 27 -4.42 7.79 -9.30
CA PRO A 27 -5.44 7.71 -8.23
C PRO A 27 -5.56 6.32 -7.58
N CYS A 28 -5.09 5.27 -8.25
CA CYS A 28 -5.10 3.91 -7.68
C CYS A 28 -3.99 3.71 -6.65
N LEU A 29 -2.86 4.42 -6.82
CA LEU A 29 -1.71 4.42 -5.92
C LEU A 29 -1.98 5.15 -4.59
N ARG A 30 -3.00 4.71 -3.87
CA ARG A 30 -3.41 5.23 -2.56
C ARG A 30 -3.51 4.09 -1.57
N CYS A 31 -3.00 4.34 -0.36
CA CYS A 31 -2.98 3.35 0.71
C CYS A 31 -4.40 2.86 0.98
N GLN A 32 -4.63 1.54 0.96
CA GLN A 32 -5.96 1.01 1.23
C GLN A 32 -6.42 1.24 2.69
N LYS A 33 -5.46 1.38 3.62
CA LYS A 33 -5.75 1.50 5.06
C LYS A 33 -6.00 2.93 5.52
N CYS A 34 -5.16 3.88 5.11
CA CYS A 34 -5.30 5.29 5.50
C CYS A 34 -5.80 6.20 4.36
N ASN A 35 -6.07 5.66 3.18
CA ASN A 35 -6.49 6.40 1.97
C ASN A 35 -5.52 7.50 1.53
N LYS A 36 -4.32 7.56 2.10
CA LYS A 36 -3.28 8.53 1.74
C LYS A 36 -2.77 8.26 0.33
N THR A 37 -2.67 9.30 -0.49
CA THR A 37 -1.98 9.25 -1.78
C THR A 37 -0.51 8.87 -1.56
N LEU A 38 -0.07 7.82 -2.24
CA LEU A 38 1.29 7.30 -2.13
C LEU A 38 2.11 7.81 -3.31
N SER A 39 3.40 8.03 -3.06
CA SER A 39 4.34 8.34 -4.13
C SER A 39 4.79 7.05 -4.83
N PRO A 40 4.94 7.05 -6.16
CA PRO A 40 5.57 5.94 -6.86
C PRO A 40 7.00 5.75 -6.37
N GLY A 41 7.40 4.48 -6.15
CA GLY A 41 8.72 4.14 -5.63
C GLY A 41 8.88 4.19 -4.11
N SER A 42 7.95 4.79 -3.36
CA SER A 42 8.02 4.88 -1.88
C SER A 42 6.76 4.35 -1.19
N HIS A 43 6.36 3.13 -1.56
CA HIS A 43 5.26 2.42 -0.93
C HIS A 43 5.45 0.91 -1.03
N ALA A 44 4.69 0.17 -0.23
CA ALA A 44 4.67 -1.28 -0.24
C ALA A 44 3.43 -1.79 -0.97
N GLU A 45 3.54 -2.91 -1.67
CA GLU A 45 2.41 -3.64 -2.25
C GLU A 45 2.15 -4.90 -1.43
N HIS A 46 0.88 -5.18 -1.14
CA HIS A 46 0.46 -6.49 -0.64
C HIS A 46 -0.79 -6.97 -1.38
N GLY A 47 -0.73 -8.15 -2.01
CA GLY A 47 -1.87 -8.76 -2.70
C GLY A 47 -2.51 -7.86 -3.78
N GLY A 48 -1.69 -7.10 -4.53
CA GLY A 48 -2.19 -6.18 -5.55
C GLY A 48 -2.80 -4.87 -5.01
N LYS A 49 -2.68 -4.61 -3.71
CA LYS A 49 -3.13 -3.37 -3.07
C LYS A 49 -1.93 -2.58 -2.54
N PRO A 50 -1.86 -1.26 -2.75
CA PRO A 50 -0.75 -0.46 -2.26
C PRO A 50 -1.02 0.00 -0.82
N TYR A 51 0.03 0.04 -0.02
CA TYR A 51 0.04 0.40 1.40
C TYR A 51 1.22 1.33 1.72
N CYS A 52 1.07 2.17 2.75
CA CYS A 52 2.19 2.95 3.28
C CYS A 52 3.28 2.01 3.81
N HIS A 53 4.55 2.32 3.55
CA HIS A 53 5.69 1.62 4.15
C HIS A 53 5.57 1.51 5.67
N ASN A 54 5.25 2.62 6.33
CA ASN A 54 4.96 2.67 7.76
C ASN A 54 3.85 3.70 8.05
N PRO A 55 2.96 3.46 9.02
CA PRO A 55 2.80 2.22 9.79
C PRO A 55 1.90 1.17 9.12
N CYS A 56 1.20 1.47 8.02
CA CYS A 56 0.13 0.61 7.51
C CYS A 56 0.58 -0.80 7.09
N TYR A 57 1.63 -0.91 6.28
CA TYR A 57 2.14 -2.21 5.83
C TYR A 57 2.70 -3.01 7.01
N SER A 58 3.53 -2.39 7.86
CA SER A 58 4.11 -3.01 9.05
C SER A 58 3.06 -3.44 10.09
N ALA A 59 1.97 -2.69 10.25
CA ALA A 59 0.90 -3.04 11.19
C ALA A 59 0.01 -4.21 10.71
N GLU A 60 -0.14 -4.37 9.38
CA GLU A 60 -0.96 -5.42 8.78
C GLU A 60 -0.16 -6.69 8.51
N PHE A 61 1.05 -6.54 7.95
CA PHE A 61 1.89 -7.61 7.38
C PHE A 61 3.27 -7.73 8.04
N GLY A 62 3.59 -6.86 9.00
CA GLY A 62 4.79 -7.04 9.81
C GLY A 62 4.69 -8.30 10.66
N PRO A 63 5.84 -8.88 11.07
CA PRO A 63 5.84 -10.06 11.91
C PRO A 63 5.07 -9.79 13.20
N LYS A 64 3.89 -10.38 13.33
CA LYS A 64 3.18 -10.54 14.60
C LYS A 64 3.87 -11.61 15.43
N GLY A 65 5.14 -11.39 15.74
CA GLY A 65 5.99 -12.29 16.49
C GLY A 65 5.89 -11.99 17.98
N PHE A 66 4.99 -12.71 18.65
CA PHE A 66 5.12 -13.22 20.02
C PHE A 66 6.11 -12.49 20.95
N GLY A 67 5.58 -11.54 21.71
CA GLY A 67 6.22 -10.96 22.89
C GLY A 67 5.13 -10.49 23.84
N HIS A 68 4.77 -11.31 24.82
CA HIS A 68 4.11 -10.81 26.02
C HIS A 68 5.03 -9.76 26.66
N GLY A 69 4.56 -8.52 26.79
CA GLY A 69 5.27 -7.48 27.52
C GLY A 69 4.77 -6.08 27.23
N GLY A 70 3.74 -5.65 27.99
CA GLY A 70 3.32 -4.28 28.36
C GLY A 70 3.33 -3.19 27.28
N THR A 71 2.31 -2.37 27.06
CA THR A 71 1.25 -1.89 27.94
C THR A 71 0.07 -1.46 27.07
N GLU A 72 -1.11 -1.94 27.44
CA GLU A 72 -2.34 -1.14 27.49
C GLU A 72 -2.20 0.33 27.06
N SER A 73 -2.81 0.67 25.94
CA SER A 73 -3.22 2.04 25.63
C SER A 73 -4.74 2.07 25.54
N HIS A 74 -5.39 1.86 26.68
CA HIS A 74 -6.74 2.39 26.87
C HIS A 74 -6.64 3.90 26.78
N LYS A 75 -7.25 4.45 25.73
CA LYS A 75 -7.41 5.88 25.53
C LYS A 75 -8.45 6.35 26.54
N TYR A 76 -8.02 7.11 27.55
CA TYR A 76 -8.90 7.89 28.43
C TYR A 76 -9.64 8.96 27.62
#